data_AF-A0A3N8GSR8-F1
#
_entry.id   AF-A0A3N8GSR8-F1
#
_cell.length_a   1.000
_cell.length_b   1.000
_cell.length_c   1.000
_cell.angle_alpha   90.00
_cell.angle_beta   90.00
_cell.angle_gamma   90.00
#
_symmetry.space_group_name_H-M   'P 1'
#
loop_
_entity.id
_entity.type
_entity.pdbx_description
1 polymer ?
#
loop_
_entity_poly.entity_id
_entity_poly.type
_entity_poly.pdbx_seq_one_letter_code
_entity_poly.pdbx_strand_id
1 'polypeptide(L)' 'MSKPIYRTRFTTQGGKYRVREFRSQKNAETHAKQLANEGAYGYVERTTATSHKVVSNWGRCAPETTAA' A
#
# COMPACT_ATOMS: atom_id res chain seq x y z
N MET A 1 10.41 20.05 9.01
CA MET A 1 10.48 18.71 8.39
C MET A 1 9.27 18.53 7.46
N SER A 2 9.46 18.15 6.20
CA SER A 2 8.34 17.79 5.31
C SER A 2 7.61 16.57 5.88
N LYS A 3 6.28 16.67 5.98
CA LYS A 3 5.44 15.56 6.45
C LYS A 3 5.59 14.37 5.48
N PRO A 4 5.69 13.13 5.98
CA PRO A 4 5.76 11.95 5.12
C PRO A 4 4.48 11.79 4.29
N ILE A 5 4.63 11.35 3.04
CA ILE A 5 3.52 10.95 2.16
C ILE A 5 3.50 9.43 2.07
N TYR A 6 2.33 8.84 2.21
CA TYR A 6 2.12 7.40 2.08
C TYR A 6 1.44 7.12 0.74
N ARG A 7 2.04 6.28 -0.10
CA ARG A 7 1.53 5.90 -1.42
C ARG A 7 1.11 4.45 -1.41
N THR A 8 -0.15 4.17 -1.72
CA THR A 8 -0.57 2.81 -2.10
C THR A 8 -0.18 2.58 -3.55
N ARG A 9 0.50 1.47 -3.85
CA ARG A 9 0.90 1.04 -5.19
C ARG A 9 0.41 -0.39 -5.40
N PHE A 10 -0.66 -0.56 -6.17
CA PHE A 10 -1.37 -1.84 -6.29
C PHE A 10 -1.69 -2.17 -7.74
N THR A 11 -1.61 -3.45 -8.09
CA THR A 11 -2.04 -4.00 -9.37
C THR A 11 -3.33 -4.77 -9.14
N THR A 12 -4.41 -4.37 -9.81
CA THR A 12 -5.70 -5.07 -9.71
C THR A 12 -5.64 -6.42 -10.42
N GLN A 13 -6.61 -7.29 -10.13
CA GLN A 13 -6.74 -8.59 -10.79
C GLN A 13 -6.86 -8.48 -12.32
N GLY A 14 -7.44 -7.38 -12.82
CA GLY A 14 -7.49 -7.06 -14.26
C GLY A 14 -6.19 -6.48 -14.84
N GLY A 15 -5.08 -6.52 -14.11
CA GLY A 15 -3.77 -6.04 -14.53
C GLY A 15 -3.60 -4.52 -14.52
N LYS A 16 -4.59 -3.75 -14.01
CA LYS A 16 -4.51 -2.29 -13.96
C LYS A 16 -3.72 -1.85 -12.74
N TYR A 17 -2.74 -0.97 -12.95
CA TYR A 17 -1.97 -0.39 -11.86
C TYR A 17 -2.68 0.85 -11.28
N ARG A 18 -2.82 0.90 -9.95
CA ARG A 18 -3.45 1.97 -9.19
C ARG A 18 -2.47 2.53 -8.17
N VAL A 19 -2.29 3.85 -8.21
CA VAL A 19 -1.48 4.58 -7.23
C VAL A 19 -2.32 5.66 -6.59
N ARG A 20 -2.22 5.80 -5.26
CA ARG A 20 -2.91 6.87 -4.52
C ARG A 20 -2.09 7.35 -3.33
N GLU A 21 -2.05 8.65 -3.14
CA GLU A 21 -1.33 9.32 -2.06
C GLU A 21 -2.23 9.60 -0.86
N PHE A 22 -1.65 9.46 0.34
CA PHE A 22 -2.28 9.67 1.62
C PHE A 22 -1.33 10.42 2.55
N ARG A 23 -1.88 11.32 3.36
CA ARG A 23 -1.13 12.04 4.40
C ARG A 23 -1.07 11.29 5.74
N SER A 24 -1.78 10.17 5.84
CA SER A 24 -1.86 9.32 7.03
C SER A 24 -1.59 7.87 6.64
N GLN A 25 -0.72 7.20 7.41
CA GLN A 25 -0.39 5.78 7.21
C GLN A 25 -1.65 4.92 7.31
N LYS A 26 -2.45 5.13 8.36
CA LYS A 26 -3.68 4.36 8.62
C LYS A 26 -4.64 4.41 7.43
N ASN A 27 -4.80 5.58 6.81
CA ASN A 27 -5.69 5.71 5.64
C ASN A 27 -5.13 5.00 4.41
N ALA A 28 -3.81 5.03 4.21
CA ALA A 28 -3.15 4.29 3.14
C ALA A 28 -3.33 2.77 3.33
N GLU A 29 -3.19 2.28 4.56
CA GLU A 29 -3.37 0.87 4.88
C GLU A 29 -4.83 0.43 4.77
N THR A 30 -5.80 1.25 5.19
CA THR A 30 -7.23 0.95 4.97
C THR A 30 -7.55 0.82 3.49
N HIS A 31 -7.05 1.74 2.65
CA HIS A 31 -7.25 1.67 1.21
C HIS A 31 -6.52 0.46 0.59
N ALA A 32 -5.31 0.15 1.04
CA ALA A 32 -4.57 -1.04 0.63
C ALA A 32 -5.34 -2.33 0.95
N LYS A 33 -5.94 -2.44 2.14
CA LYS A 33 -6.78 -3.57 2.52
C LYS A 33 -8.03 -3.68 1.66
N GLN A 34 -8.68 -2.56 1.30
CA GLN A 34 -9.82 -2.57 0.38
C GLN A 34 -9.40 -3.12 -0.99
N LEU A 35 -8.28 -2.64 -1.54
CA LEU A 35 -7.76 -3.14 -2.81
C LEU A 35 -7.38 -4.62 -2.73
N ALA A 36 -6.78 -5.06 -1.62
CA ALA A 36 -6.45 -6.47 -1.40
C ALA A 36 -7.70 -7.37 -1.36
N ASN A 37 -8.77 -6.91 -0.71
CA ASN A 37 -10.07 -7.61 -0.70
C ASN A 37 -10.71 -7.68 -2.10
N GLU A 38 -10.43 -6.72 -2.99
CA GLU A 38 -10.81 -6.76 -4.40
C GLU A 38 -9.91 -7.67 -5.25
N GLY A 39 -8.96 -8.39 -4.64
CA GLY A 39 -8.01 -9.27 -5.33
C GLY A 39 -6.82 -8.53 -5.96
N ALA A 40 -6.61 -7.26 -5.63
CA ALA A 40 -5.41 -6.53 -6.02
C ALA A 40 -4.23 -6.89 -5.12
N TYR A 41 -3.02 -6.77 -5.65
CA TYR A 41 -1.80 -7.02 -4.88
C TYR A 41 -0.84 -5.84 -5.03
N GLY A 42 -0.06 -5.56 -3.99
CA GLY A 42 0.76 -4.35 -3.98
C GLY A 42 1.37 -4.04 -2.62
N TYR A 43 1.71 -2.77 -2.42
CA TYR A 43 2.33 -2.32 -1.18
C TYR A 43 2.02 -0.85 -0.89
N VAL A 44 2.25 -0.45 0.36
CA VAL A 44 2.22 0.94 0.82
C VAL A 44 3.65 1.40 1.02
N GLU A 45 4.03 2.47 0.35
CA GLU A 45 5.33 3.11 0.44
C GLU A 45 5.23 4.42 1.23
N ARG A 46 6.05 4.59 2.25
CA ARG A 46 6.27 5.88 2.92
C ARG A 46 7.40 6.62 2.22
N THR A 47 7.08 7.76 1.65
CA THR A 47 8.00 8.71 1.04
C THR A 47 8.26 9.86 2.00
N THR A 48 9.53 10.12 2.30
CA THR A 48 10.01 11.36 2.95
C THR A 48 10.91 12.12 1.97
N ALA A 49 11.32 13.34 2.32
CA ALA A 49 12.19 14.15 1.47
C ALA A 49 13.54 13.48 1.11
N THR A 50 13.95 12.46 1.88
CA THR A 50 15.26 11.80 1.77
C THR A 50 15.18 10.29 1.56
N SER A 51 14.00 9.68 1.61
CA SER A 51 13.89 8.22 1.54
C SER A 51 12.53 7.72 1.09
N HIS A 52 12.55 6.53 0.50
CA HIS A 52 11.37 5.73 0.22
C HIS A 52 11.48 4.42 1.01
N LYS A 53 10.42 4.03 1.73
CA LYS A 53 10.39 2.78 2.48
C LYS A 53 9.03 2.12 2.34
N VAL A 54 9.00 0.84 1.94
CA VAL A 54 7.77 0.04 2.03
C VAL A 54 7.43 -0.17 3.50
N VAL A 55 6.23 0.23 3.89
CA VAL A 55 5.74 0.11 5.27
C VAL A 55 4.81 -1.07 5.45
N SER A 56 4.10 -1.46 4.39
CA SER A 56 3.12 -2.54 4.45
C SER A 56 3.01 -3.20 3.06
N ASN A 57 2.92 -4.53 2.98
CA ASN A 57 2.97 -5.29 1.73
C ASN A 57 1.82 -6.31 1.67
N TRP A 58 1.12 -6.33 0.53
CA TRP A 58 -0.01 -7.20 0.16
C TRP A 58 0.26 -7.85 -1.20
N GLY A 59 1.47 -8.33 -1.43
CA GLY A 59 1.86 -9.02 -2.67
C GLY A 59 1.06 -10.30 -2.92
N ARG A 60 1.09 -10.78 -4.16
CA ARG A 60 0.40 -12.01 -4.62
C ARG A 60 0.88 -13.29 -3.90
N CYS A 61 2.04 -13.23 -3.24
CA CYS A 61 2.64 -14.23 -2.37
C CYS A 61 3.16 -13.61 -1.06
N ALA A 62 2.66 -12.44 -0.64
CA ALA A 62 2.88 -12.04 0.75
C ALA A 62 2.15 -13.08 1.59
N PRO A 63 2.80 -13.72 2.58
CA PRO A 63 2.08 -14.63 3.46
C PRO A 63 0.88 -13.85 3.94
N GLU A 64 -0.33 -14.38 3.68
CA GLU A 64 -1.53 -13.92 4.34
C GLU A 64 -1.10 -13.72 5.78
N THR A 65 -1.09 -12.47 6.25
CA THR A 65 -0.80 -12.23 7.65
C THR A 65 -1.92 -12.97 8.34
N THR A 66 -1.59 -14.17 8.83
CA THR A 66 -2.53 -15.10 9.41
C THR A 66 -3.26 -14.28 10.45
N ALA A 67 -4.57 -14.12 10.25
CA ALA A 67 -5.41 -13.59 11.30
C ALA A 67 -5.23 -14.53 12.50
N ALA A 68 -4.55 -14.04 13.53
CA ALA A 68 -4.44 -14.64 14.85
C ALA A 68 -4.75 -13.53 15.85
#